data_AF-A0A8C9XZ39-F1
#
_entry.id   AF-A0A8C9XZ39-F1
#
_cell.length_a   1.000
_cell.length_b   1.000
_cell.length_c   1.000
_cell.angle_alpha   90.00
_cell.angle_beta   90.00
_cell.angle_gamma   90.00
#
_symmetry.space_group_name_H-M   'P 1'
#
loop_
_entity.id
_entity.type
_entity.pdbx_description
1 polymer ?
#
loop_
_entity_poly.entity_id
_entity_poly.type
_entity_poly.pdbx_seq_one_letter_code
_entity_poly.pdbx_strand_id
1 'polypeptide(L)'
;MAVLSARRSTGLFLWILVFLLLIFIEMLTSLVLFGGVFILSSEALISPFHFCLTRQHGELSCNYSRPVSGAESEIKIIILATAVILGLYIPVVLVAFALMTMLLAAYTKDTATLRFSMACQAASILLMLAGIIVFLILYESYLNLEHMTIWFYVCVGVPFQLFIITVLTARVRGEAHWE
;
A
#
# COMPACT_ATOMS: atom_id res chain seq x y z
N MET A 1 -30.59 5.57 24.97
CA MET A 1 -29.19 5.17 24.64
C MET A 1 -29.00 4.79 23.16
N ALA A 2 -29.99 4.18 22.49
CA ALA A 2 -29.89 3.80 21.07
C ALA A 2 -29.61 4.97 20.08
N VAL A 3 -30.18 6.15 20.32
CA VAL A 3 -30.01 7.33 19.43
C VAL A 3 -28.58 7.90 19.46
N LEU A 4 -27.92 7.86 20.63
CA LEU A 4 -26.52 8.27 20.78
C LEU A 4 -25.56 7.24 20.16
N SER A 5 -25.88 5.95 20.28
CA SER A 5 -25.13 4.86 19.63
C SER A 5 -25.20 4.96 18.10
N ALA A 6 -26.40 5.11 17.54
CA ALA A 6 -26.60 5.25 16.10
C ALA A 6 -25.88 6.49 15.53
N ARG A 7 -25.98 7.65 16.20
CA ARG A 7 -25.32 8.90 15.76
C ARG A 7 -23.78 8.80 15.81
N ARG A 8 -23.24 8.08 16.80
CA ARG A 8 -21.80 7.81 16.94
C ARG A 8 -21.29 6.84 15.87
N SER A 9 -22.07 5.80 15.57
CA SER A 9 -21.78 4.82 14.52
C SER A 9 -21.79 5.46 13.12
N THR A 10 -22.76 6.32 12.80
CA THR A 10 -22.79 7.05 11.51
C THR A 10 -21.62 8.02 11.36
N GLY A 11 -21.24 8.71 12.45
CA GLY A 11 -20.08 9.61 12.45
C GLY A 11 -18.78 8.86 12.22
N LEU A 12 -18.55 7.76 12.96
CA LEU A 12 -17.37 6.92 12.81
C LEU A 12 -17.27 6.31 11.41
N PHE A 13 -18.40 5.90 10.84
CA PHE A 13 -18.48 5.40 9.47
C PHE A 13 -18.01 6.45 8.44
N LEU A 14 -18.50 7.69 8.55
CA LEU A 14 -18.08 8.79 7.68
C LEU A 14 -16.57 9.06 7.82
N TRP A 15 -16.04 9.04 9.04
CA TRP A 15 -14.60 9.21 9.28
C TRP A 15 -13.80 8.10 8.61
N ILE A 16 -14.19 6.82 8.77
CA ILE A 16 -13.52 5.70 8.10
C ILE A 16 -13.51 5.90 6.58
N LEU A 17 -14.63 6.35 6.02
CA LEU A 17 -14.74 6.61 4.58
C LEU A 17 -13.76 7.70 4.12
N VAL A 18 -13.72 8.81 4.85
CA VAL A 18 -12.80 9.93 4.57
C VAL A 18 -11.35 9.47 4.68
N PHE A 19 -11.00 8.71 5.70
CA PHE A 19 -9.65 8.18 5.85
C PHE A 19 -9.28 7.17 4.76
N LEU A 20 -10.18 6.25 4.38
CA LEU A 20 -9.94 5.34 3.24
C LEU A 20 -9.74 6.11 1.94
N LEU A 21 -10.51 7.18 1.73
CA LEU A 21 -10.35 8.04 0.57
C LEU A 21 -9.00 8.77 0.59
N LEU A 22 -8.58 9.29 1.75
CA LEU A 22 -7.26 9.92 1.90
C LEU A 22 -6.13 8.94 1.63
N ILE A 23 -6.19 7.72 2.19
CA ILE A 23 -5.23 6.64 1.92
C ILE A 23 -5.19 6.33 0.42
N PHE A 24 -6.36 6.21 -0.21
CA PHE A 24 -6.45 5.94 -1.64
C PHE A 24 -5.82 7.06 -2.48
N ILE A 25 -6.06 8.33 -2.12
CA ILE A 25 -5.46 9.50 -2.78
C ILE A 25 -3.94 9.52 -2.58
N GLU A 26 -3.45 9.21 -1.38
CA GLU A 26 -2.01 9.12 -1.07
C GLU A 26 -1.34 8.05 -1.96
N MET A 27 -1.95 6.86 -2.04
CA MET A 27 -1.46 5.78 -2.88
C MET A 27 -1.51 6.12 -4.38
N LEU A 28 -2.61 6.72 -4.86
CA LEU A 28 -2.74 7.18 -6.26
C LEU A 28 -1.73 8.28 -6.58
N THR A 29 -1.51 9.22 -5.67
CA THR A 29 -0.57 10.32 -5.84
C THR A 29 0.84 9.76 -5.97
N SER A 30 1.25 8.87 -5.07
CA SER A 30 2.52 8.16 -5.13
C SER A 30 2.68 7.39 -6.46
N LEU A 31 1.63 6.70 -6.90
CA LEU A 31 1.66 5.90 -8.13
C LEU A 31 1.70 6.74 -9.42
N VAL A 32 0.87 7.78 -9.52
CA VAL A 32 0.63 8.51 -10.77
C VAL A 32 1.52 9.74 -10.88
N LEU A 33 1.58 10.58 -9.84
CA LEU A 33 2.32 11.85 -9.90
C LEU A 33 3.82 11.65 -9.75
N PHE A 34 4.22 10.60 -9.04
CA PHE A 34 5.63 10.28 -8.81
C PHE A 34 6.06 9.04 -9.59
N GLY A 35 5.30 8.61 -10.60
CA GLY A 35 5.65 7.46 -11.45
C GLY A 35 5.82 6.14 -10.68
N GLY A 36 5.18 6.04 -9.50
CA GLY A 36 5.32 4.90 -8.60
C GLY A 36 6.74 4.75 -8.05
N VAL A 37 7.51 5.84 -8.02
CA VAL A 37 8.87 5.84 -7.47
C VAL A 37 8.76 5.45 -6.00
N PHE A 38 9.08 4.18 -5.75
CA PHE A 38 9.13 3.60 -4.42
C PHE A 38 10.37 4.14 -3.72
N ILE A 39 11.48 4.24 -4.48
CA ILE A 39 12.78 4.67 -3.99
C ILE A 39 13.49 5.53 -5.02
N LEU A 40 14.02 6.64 -4.53
CA LEU A 40 14.85 7.59 -5.24
C LEU A 40 16.06 7.95 -4.38
N SER A 41 17.18 7.28 -4.64
CA SER A 41 18.47 7.55 -3.99
C SER A 41 19.54 7.82 -5.05
N SER A 42 20.69 8.35 -4.65
CA SER A 42 21.88 8.46 -5.49
C SER A 42 22.35 7.11 -6.05
N GLU A 43 21.92 6.01 -5.43
CA GLU A 43 22.34 4.64 -5.76
C GLU A 43 21.29 3.82 -6.53
N ALA A 44 20.02 4.22 -6.47
CA ALA A 44 18.93 3.44 -7.03
C ALA A 44 17.70 4.30 -7.29
N LEU A 45 17.08 4.07 -8.45
CA LEU A 45 15.72 4.50 -8.76
C LEU A 45 14.91 3.23 -8.96
N ILE A 46 13.96 2.98 -8.07
CA ILE A 46 13.11 1.80 -8.10
C ILE A 46 11.68 2.28 -8.24
N SER A 47 11.14 2.06 -9.42
CA SER A 47 9.74 2.25 -9.73
C SER A 47 9.24 1.07 -10.56
N PRO A 48 7.93 0.79 -10.54
CA PRO A 48 7.33 -0.29 -11.31
C PRO A 48 7.60 -0.17 -12.83
N PHE A 49 7.90 1.04 -13.31
CA PHE A 49 8.17 1.32 -14.71
C PHE A 49 9.66 1.52 -15.01
N HIS A 50 10.44 1.87 -14.00
CA HIS A 50 11.85 2.22 -14.13
C HIS A 50 12.65 1.62 -12.98
N PHE A 51 13.48 0.64 -13.29
CA PHE A 51 14.49 0.11 -12.37
C PHE A 51 15.86 0.57 -12.87
N CYS A 52 16.46 1.52 -12.15
CA CYS A 52 17.81 1.98 -12.40
C CYS A 52 18.68 1.70 -11.18
N LEU A 53 19.85 1.14 -11.41
CA LEU A 53 20.86 0.93 -10.37
C LEU A 53 22.16 1.61 -10.79
N THR A 54 22.84 2.22 -9.83
CA THR A 54 24.17 2.80 -10.05
C THR A 54 25.20 1.67 -10.13
N ARG A 55 25.90 1.55 -11.27
CA ARG A 55 26.99 0.56 -11.44
C ARG A 55 28.23 0.97 -10.66
N GLN A 56 29.17 0.03 -10.49
CA GLN A 56 30.49 0.20 -9.85
C GLN A 56 31.33 1.39 -10.36
N HIS A 57 30.96 2.04 -11.47
CA HIS A 57 31.64 3.20 -12.05
C HIS A 57 30.83 4.52 -11.91
N GLY A 58 29.75 4.54 -11.13
CA GLY A 58 28.93 5.73 -10.91
C GLY A 58 27.87 6.02 -11.99
N GLU A 59 27.79 5.19 -13.03
CA GLU A 59 26.78 5.34 -14.09
C GLU A 59 25.45 4.69 -13.69
N LEU A 60 24.35 5.45 -13.80
CA LEU A 60 22.98 4.97 -13.59
C LEU A 60 22.53 4.16 -14.82
N SER A 61 22.32 2.85 -14.68
CA SER A 61 21.85 1.99 -15.77
C SER A 61 20.37 1.66 -15.60
N CYS A 62 19.52 2.25 -16.46
CA CYS A 62 18.07 2.07 -16.45
C CYS A 62 17.53 1.05 -17.47
N ASN A 63 18.40 0.30 -18.14
CA ASN A 63 18.01 -0.48 -19.31
C ASN A 63 17.84 -1.98 -18.99
N TYR A 64 16.63 -2.50 -19.20
CA TYR A 64 16.28 -3.93 -19.24
C TYR A 64 17.02 -4.73 -20.32
N SER A 65 17.76 -4.06 -21.20
CA SER A 65 18.21 -4.60 -22.49
C SER A 65 19.67 -5.04 -22.54
N ARG A 66 20.41 -5.00 -21.43
CA ARG A 66 21.71 -5.68 -21.35
C ARG A 66 21.81 -6.49 -20.06
N PRO A 67 21.83 -7.84 -20.12
CA PRO A 67 22.19 -8.64 -18.96
C PRO A 67 23.50 -8.10 -18.40
N VAL A 68 23.47 -7.65 -17.15
CA VAL A 68 24.68 -7.63 -16.34
C VAL A 68 25.11 -9.09 -16.31
N SER A 69 26.32 -9.38 -16.80
CA SER A 69 26.87 -10.73 -16.84
C SER A 69 26.67 -11.43 -15.49
N GLY A 70 25.68 -12.33 -15.42
CA GLY A 70 25.32 -13.07 -14.20
C GLY A 70 23.81 -13.25 -14.03
N ALA A 71 23.36 -14.50 -14.12
CA ALA A 71 21.96 -14.92 -13.90
C ALA A 71 21.39 -14.47 -12.54
N GLU A 72 22.24 -14.25 -11.53
CA GLU A 72 21.83 -13.76 -10.21
C GLU A 72 21.28 -12.32 -10.23
N SER A 73 21.75 -11.45 -11.14
CA SER A 73 21.29 -10.06 -11.18
C SER A 73 19.90 -9.93 -11.81
N GLU A 74 19.61 -10.74 -12.83
CA GLU A 74 18.30 -10.75 -13.50
C GLU A 74 17.21 -11.29 -12.59
N ILE A 75 17.50 -12.36 -11.85
CA ILE A 75 16.55 -12.95 -10.90
C ILE A 75 16.19 -11.94 -9.80
N LYS A 76 17.18 -11.23 -9.24
CA LYS A 76 16.93 -10.20 -8.22
C LYS A 76 16.05 -9.07 -8.75
N ILE A 77 16.28 -8.60 -9.98
CA ILE A 77 15.47 -7.55 -10.62
C ILE A 77 14.04 -8.03 -10.86
N ILE A 78 13.85 -9.27 -11.34
CA ILE A 78 12.51 -9.84 -11.57
C ILE A 78 11.74 -10.01 -10.26
N ILE A 79 12.39 -10.54 -9.21
CA ILE A 79 11.78 -10.69 -7.88
C ILE A 79 11.39 -9.32 -7.33
N LEU A 80 12.29 -8.34 -7.44
CA LEU A 80 12.04 -6.97 -6.99
C LEU A 80 10.88 -6.32 -7.75
N ALA A 81 10.86 -6.44 -9.08
CA ALA A 81 9.79 -5.89 -9.90
C ALA A 81 8.44 -6.53 -9.54
N THR A 82 8.43 -7.84 -9.33
CA THR A 82 7.23 -8.56 -8.88
C THR A 82 6.79 -8.09 -7.50
N ALA A 83 7.72 -7.92 -6.56
CA ALA A 83 7.43 -7.45 -5.21
C ALA A 83 6.89 -6.01 -5.19
N VAL A 84 7.43 -5.13 -6.02
CA VAL A 84 6.97 -3.74 -6.19
C VAL A 84 5.57 -3.72 -6.80
N ILE A 85 5.30 -4.53 -7.83
CA ILE A 85 3.96 -4.63 -8.43
C ILE A 85 2.95 -5.17 -7.41
N LEU A 86 3.24 -6.30 -6.77
CA LEU A 86 2.36 -6.91 -5.77
C LEU A 86 2.17 -6.03 -4.54
N GLY A 87 3.22 -5.33 -4.12
CA GLY A 87 3.23 -4.50 -2.91
C GLY A 87 2.69 -3.08 -3.10
N LEU A 88 2.49 -2.60 -4.34
CA LEU A 88 1.95 -1.27 -4.60
C LEU A 88 0.67 -1.29 -5.43
N TYR A 89 0.64 -1.99 -6.57
CA TYR A 89 -0.51 -1.95 -7.49
C TYR A 89 -1.72 -2.67 -6.94
N ILE A 90 -1.53 -3.91 -6.49
CA ILE A 90 -2.65 -4.70 -5.97
C ILE A 90 -3.28 -4.00 -4.76
N PRO A 91 -2.50 -3.47 -3.79
CA PRO A 91 -3.03 -2.66 -2.70
C PRO A 91 -3.86 -1.45 -3.17
N VAL A 92 -3.44 -0.70 -4.19
CA VAL A 92 -4.25 0.42 -4.73
C VAL A 92 -5.63 -0.06 -5.16
N VAL A 93 -5.68 -1.17 -5.91
CA VAL A 93 -6.93 -1.76 -6.41
C VAL A 93 -7.80 -2.26 -5.25
N LEU A 94 -7.20 -2.97 -4.29
CA LEU A 94 -7.91 -3.50 -3.13
C LEU A 94 -8.45 -2.40 -2.21
N VAL A 95 -7.71 -1.30 -2.01
CA VAL A 95 -8.18 -0.15 -1.24
C VAL A 95 -9.36 0.53 -1.95
N ALA A 96 -9.35 0.63 -3.28
CA ALA A 96 -10.49 1.13 -4.04
C ALA A 96 -11.74 0.23 -3.83
N PHE A 97 -11.57 -1.09 -3.89
CA PHE A 97 -12.64 -2.04 -3.58
C PHE A 97 -13.12 -1.91 -2.13
N ALA A 98 -12.21 -1.74 -1.17
CA ALA A 98 -12.55 -1.54 0.24
C ALA A 98 -13.41 -0.28 0.43
N LEU A 99 -13.07 0.82 -0.25
CA LEU A 99 -13.83 2.07 -0.22
C LEU A 99 -15.23 1.90 -0.83
N MET A 100 -15.33 1.30 -2.02
CA MET A 100 -16.61 1.06 -2.69
C MET A 100 -17.52 0.12 -1.90
N THR A 101 -16.95 -0.91 -1.28
CA THR A 101 -17.72 -1.87 -0.46
C THR A 101 -18.11 -1.30 0.89
N MET A 102 -17.33 -0.38 1.47
CA MET A 102 -17.81 0.45 2.58
C MET A 102 -19.02 1.28 2.14
N LEU A 103 -18.92 2.08 1.08
CA LEU A 103 -20.05 2.87 0.57
C LEU A 103 -21.30 2.03 0.37
N LEU A 104 -21.14 0.85 -0.25
CA LEU A 104 -22.22 -0.08 -0.47
C LEU A 104 -22.81 -0.60 0.85
N ALA A 105 -21.98 -1.01 1.80
CA ALA A 105 -22.42 -1.45 3.12
C ALA A 105 -23.17 -0.35 3.89
N ALA A 106 -22.81 0.92 3.69
CA ALA A 106 -23.54 2.06 4.27
C ALA A 106 -24.98 2.13 3.75
N TYR A 107 -25.16 1.85 2.46
CA TYR A 107 -26.45 1.93 1.77
C TYR A 107 -27.31 0.69 2.02
N THR A 108 -26.73 -0.50 1.87
CA THR A 108 -27.45 -1.78 1.98
C THR A 108 -27.58 -2.26 3.42
N LYS A 109 -26.80 -1.69 4.35
CA LYS A 109 -26.67 -2.17 5.75
C LYS A 109 -26.26 -3.65 5.84
N ASP A 110 -25.59 -4.15 4.81
CA ASP A 110 -25.17 -5.54 4.75
C ASP A 110 -23.82 -5.76 5.45
N THR A 111 -23.82 -6.72 6.38
CA THR A 111 -22.62 -7.07 7.15
C THR A 111 -21.63 -7.91 6.35
N ALA A 112 -22.06 -8.59 5.29
CA ALA A 112 -21.17 -9.37 4.43
C ALA A 112 -20.28 -8.46 3.57
N THR A 113 -20.85 -7.40 2.98
CA THR A 113 -20.08 -6.35 2.28
C THR A 113 -19.10 -5.64 3.20
N LEU A 114 -19.47 -5.38 4.46
CA LEU A 114 -18.54 -4.82 5.45
C LEU A 114 -17.36 -5.75 5.76
N ARG A 115 -17.60 -7.07 5.85
CA ARG A 115 -16.52 -8.07 6.01
C ARG A 115 -15.60 -8.11 4.80
N PHE A 116 -16.15 -8.04 3.60
CA PHE A 116 -15.37 -7.99 2.38
C PHE A 116 -14.45 -6.76 2.36
N SER A 117 -14.97 -5.58 2.73
CA SER A 117 -14.14 -4.38 2.87
C SER A 117 -12.96 -4.59 3.82
N MET A 118 -13.20 -5.16 5.01
CA MET A 118 -12.12 -5.47 5.96
C MET A 118 -11.11 -6.47 5.39
N ALA A 119 -11.57 -7.48 4.64
CA ALA A 119 -10.69 -8.44 3.99
C ALA A 119 -9.80 -7.77 2.94
N CYS A 120 -10.34 -6.85 2.14
CA CYS A 120 -9.56 -6.04 1.20
C CYS A 120 -8.52 -5.17 1.91
N GLN A 121 -8.88 -4.51 3.01
CA GLN A 121 -7.94 -3.72 3.81
C GLN A 121 -6.81 -4.59 4.39
N ALA A 122 -7.15 -5.74 4.99
CA ALA A 122 -6.18 -6.67 5.55
C ALA A 122 -5.24 -7.27 4.48
N ALA A 123 -5.79 -7.68 3.34
CA ALA A 123 -5.00 -8.18 2.22
C ALA A 123 -4.04 -7.10 1.68
N SER A 124 -4.49 -5.84 1.60
CA SER A 124 -3.64 -4.71 1.20
C SER A 124 -2.46 -4.53 2.15
N ILE A 125 -2.69 -4.60 3.46
CA ILE A 125 -1.64 -4.51 4.48
C ILE A 125 -0.61 -5.61 4.29
N LEU A 126 -1.06 -6.87 4.17
CA LEU A 126 -0.16 -8.01 4.02
C LEU A 126 0.69 -7.92 2.76
N LEU A 127 0.09 -7.51 1.64
CA LEU A 127 0.81 -7.35 0.37
C LEU A 127 1.84 -6.22 0.43
N MET A 128 1.49 -5.07 1.00
CA MET A 128 2.44 -3.97 1.18
C MET A 128 3.60 -4.36 2.09
N LEU A 129 3.31 -5.01 3.23
CA LEU A 129 4.36 -5.49 4.15
C LEU A 129 5.26 -6.52 3.48
N ALA A 130 4.70 -7.48 2.73
CA ALA A 130 5.50 -8.44 1.99
C ALA A 130 6.41 -7.77 0.96
N GLY A 131 5.89 -6.78 0.21
CA GLY A 131 6.69 -5.98 -0.73
C GLY A 131 7.83 -5.24 -0.04
N ILE A 132 7.56 -4.58 1.10
CA ILE A 132 8.56 -3.87 1.90
C ILE A 132 9.63 -4.84 2.44
N ILE A 133 9.22 -6.01 2.95
CA ILE A 133 10.16 -7.01 3.49
C ILE A 133 11.07 -7.54 2.39
N VAL A 134 10.52 -7.93 1.24
CA VAL A 134 11.32 -8.41 0.10
C VAL A 134 12.27 -7.30 -0.37
N PHE A 135 11.79 -6.05 -0.40
CA PHE A 135 12.63 -4.91 -0.73
C PHE A 135 13.83 -4.79 0.24
N LEU A 136 13.58 -4.80 1.56
CA LEU A 136 14.64 -4.66 2.57
C LEU A 136 15.63 -5.83 2.56
N ILE A 137 15.18 -7.06 2.28
CA ILE A 137 16.06 -8.24 2.13
C ILE A 137 17.00 -8.07 0.94
N LEU A 138 16.53 -7.47 -0.16
CA LEU A 138 17.34 -7.27 -1.36
C LEU A 138 18.26 -6.04 -1.26
N TYR A 139 17.90 -5.06 -0.43
CA TYR A 139 18.60 -3.79 -0.28
C TYR A 139 18.79 -3.42 1.19
N GLU A 140 19.67 -4.16 1.88
CA GLU A 140 19.96 -3.96 3.30
C GLU A 140 20.50 -2.54 3.62
N SER A 141 21.06 -1.82 2.63
CA SER A 141 21.49 -0.42 2.81
C SER A 141 20.34 0.52 3.22
N TYR A 142 19.10 0.18 2.89
CA TYR A 142 17.90 0.93 3.28
C TYR A 142 17.48 0.70 4.74
N LEU A 143 18.15 -0.19 5.48
CA LEU A 143 18.01 -0.26 6.94
C LEU A 143 18.64 0.98 7.62
N ASN A 144 19.55 1.67 6.94
CA ASN A 144 20.15 2.89 7.43
C ASN A 144 19.31 4.11 7.01
N LEU A 145 19.05 5.02 7.95
CA LEU A 145 18.20 6.20 7.75
C LEU A 145 18.70 7.12 6.64
N GLU A 146 20.01 7.13 6.38
CA GLU A 146 20.65 7.98 5.36
C GLU A 146 20.20 7.67 3.92
N HIS A 147 19.73 6.44 3.67
CA HIS A 147 19.28 6.02 2.35
C HIS A 147 17.75 5.98 2.21
N MET A 148 17.00 6.23 3.30
CA MET A 148 15.54 6.21 3.28
C MET A 148 14.97 7.45 2.59
N THR A 149 14.04 7.24 1.67
CA THR A 149 13.37 8.33 0.93
C THR A 149 12.03 8.66 1.55
N ILE A 150 11.51 9.87 1.27
CA ILE A 150 10.17 10.26 1.70
C ILE A 150 9.08 9.30 1.19
N TRP A 151 9.30 8.72 0.00
CA TRP A 151 8.42 7.73 -0.62
C TRP A 151 8.40 6.41 0.14
N PHE A 152 9.55 5.97 0.64
CA PHE A 152 9.65 4.79 1.50
C PHE A 152 8.86 5.00 2.80
N TYR A 153 8.93 6.19 3.42
CA TYR A 153 8.13 6.50 4.61
C TYR A 153 6.62 6.48 4.34
N VAL A 154 6.17 7.04 3.22
CA VAL A 154 4.77 6.95 2.78
C VAL A 154 4.36 5.49 2.62
N CYS A 155 5.18 4.66 1.97
CA CYS A 155 4.90 3.25 1.76
C CYS A 155 4.84 2.43 3.06
N VAL A 156 5.61 2.79 4.09
CA VAL A 156 5.57 2.17 5.42
C VAL A 156 4.41 2.71 6.26
N GLY A 157 4.06 4.00 6.10
CA GLY A 157 3.00 4.67 6.83
C GLY A 157 1.59 4.21 6.42
N VAL A 158 1.35 3.99 5.12
CA VAL A 158 0.05 3.56 4.60
C VAL A 158 -0.45 2.24 5.22
N PRO A 159 0.36 1.16 5.36
CA PRO A 159 -0.02 -0.04 6.10
C PRO A 159 -0.47 0.22 7.53
N PHE A 160 0.18 1.14 8.24
CA PHE A 160 -0.17 1.51 9.61
C PHE A 160 -1.53 2.23 9.66
N GLN A 161 -1.75 3.18 8.74
CA GLN A 161 -3.05 3.84 8.60
C GLN A 161 -4.16 2.84 8.28
N LEU A 162 -3.95 1.93 7.31
CA LEU A 162 -4.92 0.88 6.97
C LEU A 162 -5.19 -0.05 8.14
N PHE A 163 -4.19 -0.38 8.96
CA PHE A 163 -4.38 -1.20 10.15
C PHE A 163 -5.36 -0.53 11.14
N ILE A 164 -5.15 0.76 11.43
CA ILE A 164 -6.04 1.53 12.29
C ILE A 164 -7.47 1.52 11.72
N ILE A 165 -7.61 1.76 10.41
CA ILE A 165 -8.91 1.79 9.75
C ILE A 165 -9.59 0.42 9.73
N THR A 166 -8.83 -0.66 9.59
CA THR A 166 -9.36 -2.02 9.67
C THR A 166 -9.93 -2.30 11.06
N VAL A 167 -9.22 -1.89 12.11
CA VAL A 167 -9.68 -2.01 13.51
C VAL A 167 -10.94 -1.17 13.73
N LEU A 168 -10.99 0.07 13.23
CA LEU A 168 -12.18 0.92 13.34
C LEU A 168 -13.37 0.35 12.57
N THR A 169 -13.15 -0.22 11.38
CA THR A 169 -14.19 -0.90 10.58
C THR A 169 -14.75 -2.10 11.34
N ALA A 170 -13.89 -2.88 12.02
CA ALA A 170 -14.31 -3.99 12.86
C ALA A 170 -15.14 -3.52 14.08
N ARG A 171 -14.79 -2.38 14.68
CA ARG A 171 -15.58 -1.76 15.76
C ARG A 171 -16.95 -1.32 15.28
N VAL A 172 -17.04 -0.65 14.14
CA VAL A 172 -18.32 -0.28 13.52
C VAL A 172 -19.17 -1.52 13.28
N ARG A 173 -18.59 -2.61 12.77
CA ARG A 173 -19.31 -3.88 12.59
C ARG A 173 -19.85 -4.45 13.91
N GLY A 174 -19.08 -4.37 14.99
CA GLY A 174 -19.50 -4.87 16.32
C GLY A 174 -20.60 -4.03 16.96
N GLU A 175 -20.62 -2.72 16.69
CA GLU A 175 -21.68 -1.80 17.16
C GLU A 175 -22.92 -1.84 16.25
N ALA A 176 -22.74 -2.22 15.00
CA ALA A 176 -23.75 -2.49 14.00
C ALA A 176 -24.42 -3.85 14.21
N HIS A 177 -25.13 -4.03 15.34
CA HIS A 177 -26.17 -5.05 15.44
C HIS A 177 -27.36 -4.60 14.57
N TRP A 178 -27.24 -4.79 13.26
CA TRP A 178 -28.37 -4.79 12.35
C TRP A 178 -29.01 -6.18 12.46
N GLU A 179 -30.04 -6.28 13.31
CA GLU A 179 -31.01 -7.37 13.26
C GLU A 179 -31.91 -7.23 12.03
#